data_AF-A0A6N3EEP5-F1
#
_entry.id   AF-A0A6N3EEP5-F1
#
_cell.length_a   1.000
_cell.length_b   1.000
_cell.length_c   1.000
_cell.angle_alpha   90.00
_cell.angle_beta   90.00
_cell.angle_gamma   90.00
#
_symmetry.space_group_name_H-M   'P 1'
#
loop_
_entity.id
_entity.type
_entity.pdbx_description
1 polymer ?
#
loop_
_entity_poly.entity_id
_entity_poly.type
_entity_poly.pdbx_seq_one_letter_code
_entity_poly.pdbx_strand_id
1 'polypeptide(L)'
;MKNTLAISCRKCGYEKDFYLGVGLLHFGEPDFDSEYAVLPRLVRDPEALARIKRMVTEEGGTLITDYRYGVYHCPACGAFHKRFAYAVEKADGQKTMPEYICECGETLEAVDPDTIDLTACICPECGEKQLYEAVSAFSPLDGED
;
A
#
# COMPACT_ATOMS: atom_id res chain seq x y z
N MET A 1 9.26 0.48 11.46
CA MET A 1 8.25 0.67 10.39
C MET A 1 6.89 0.72 11.05
N LYS A 2 6.19 1.85 10.91
CA LYS A 2 4.81 2.00 11.38
C LYS A 2 3.86 1.05 10.64
N ASN A 3 3.01 0.35 11.41
CA ASN A 3 1.95 -0.52 10.87
C ASN A 3 0.62 0.22 10.68
N THR A 4 0.56 1.49 11.08
CA THR A 4 -0.62 2.34 10.96
C THR A 4 -0.19 3.76 10.59
N LEU A 5 -0.94 4.41 9.72
CA LEU A 5 -0.80 5.84 9.42
C LEU A 5 -2.19 6.47 9.47
N ALA A 6 -2.41 7.38 10.41
CA ALA A 6 -3.66 8.15 10.50
C ALA A 6 -3.39 9.58 10.05
N ILE A 7 -4.21 10.06 9.12
CA ILE A 7 -4.06 11.38 8.50
C ILE A 7 -5.30 12.18 8.81
N SER A 8 -5.12 13.43 9.27
CA SER A 8 -6.23 14.37 9.47
C SER A 8 -5.93 15.74 8.89
N CYS A 9 -6.97 16.50 8.51
CA CYS A 9 -6.87 17.87 8.01
C CYS A 9 -7.39 18.88 9.02
N ARG A 10 -6.57 19.89 9.36
CA ARG A 10 -6.98 20.95 10.31
C ARG A 10 -8.07 21.89 9.77
N LYS A 11 -8.23 22.00 8.44
CA LYS A 11 -9.18 22.96 7.83
C LYS A 11 -10.59 22.38 7.69
N CYS A 12 -10.71 21.17 7.13
CA CYS A 12 -12.02 20.58 6.85
C CYS A 12 -12.38 19.41 7.78
N GLY A 13 -11.46 18.94 8.61
CA GLY A 13 -11.69 17.77 9.46
C GLY A 13 -11.69 16.44 8.71
N TYR A 14 -11.15 16.39 7.48
CA TYR A 14 -10.90 15.12 6.78
C TYR A 14 -10.06 14.19 7.67
N GLU A 15 -10.44 12.93 7.77
CA GLU A 15 -9.74 11.90 8.55
C GLU A 15 -9.64 10.61 7.73
N LYS A 16 -8.47 9.96 7.77
CA LYS A 16 -8.27 8.68 7.12
C LYS A 16 -7.18 7.85 7.81
N ASP A 17 -7.55 6.62 8.16
CA ASP A 17 -6.66 5.64 8.77
C ASP A 17 -6.22 4.58 7.77
N PHE A 18 -4.92 4.29 7.77
CA PHE A 18 -4.30 3.29 6.94
C PHE A 18 -3.63 2.23 7.80
N TYR A 19 -4.00 0.97 7.58
CA TYR A 19 -3.30 -0.19 8.13
C TYR A 19 -2.25 -0.67 7.13
N LEU A 20 -0.99 -0.71 7.53
CA LEU A 20 0.16 -1.00 6.69
C LEU A 20 0.76 -2.35 7.07
N GLY A 21 1.51 -2.94 6.13
CA GLY A 21 2.06 -4.28 6.29
C GLY A 21 1.12 -5.38 5.79
N VAL A 22 1.49 -6.62 6.08
CA VAL A 22 0.76 -7.85 5.67
C VAL A 22 0.20 -8.63 6.86
N GLY A 23 0.22 -8.04 8.06
CA GLY A 23 -0.10 -8.73 9.31
C GLY A 23 0.86 -9.90 9.59
N LEU A 24 0.41 -10.88 10.37
CA LEU A 24 1.18 -12.07 10.79
C LEU A 24 1.45 -13.10 9.67
N LEU A 25 1.01 -12.83 8.43
CA LEU A 25 1.08 -13.80 7.31
C LEU A 25 2.45 -13.86 6.64
N HIS A 26 3.50 -13.41 7.30
CA HIS A 26 4.84 -13.25 6.72
C HIS A 26 5.71 -14.50 6.89
N PHE A 27 5.23 -15.69 6.49
CA PHE A 27 6.07 -16.90 6.48
C PHE A 27 5.78 -17.77 5.26
N GLY A 28 6.64 -17.68 4.24
CA GLY A 28 6.68 -18.63 3.14
C GLY A 28 7.16 -18.02 1.83
N GLU A 29 7.79 -18.85 1.00
CA GLU A 29 8.02 -18.56 -0.40
C GLU A 29 6.67 -18.25 -1.10
N PRO A 30 6.67 -17.37 -2.11
CA PRO A 30 5.45 -16.96 -2.80
C PRO A 30 4.90 -18.13 -3.62
N ASP A 31 4.09 -18.98 -2.98
CA ASP A 31 3.39 -20.05 -3.65
C ASP A 31 2.03 -19.55 -4.16
N PHE A 32 1.77 -19.72 -5.46
CA PHE A 32 0.56 -19.26 -6.14
C PHE A 32 -0.47 -20.37 -6.38
N ASP A 33 -0.08 -21.63 -6.19
CA ASP A 33 -0.86 -22.81 -6.60
C ASP A 33 -1.20 -23.74 -5.42
N SER A 34 -0.51 -23.58 -4.30
CA SER A 34 -0.77 -24.28 -3.05
C SER A 34 -2.05 -23.79 -2.39
N GLU A 35 -2.75 -24.70 -1.72
CA GLU A 35 -3.89 -24.38 -0.85
C GLU A 35 -3.53 -23.40 0.29
N TYR A 36 -2.22 -23.26 0.57
CA TYR A 36 -1.64 -22.32 1.53
C TYR A 36 -1.10 -21.03 0.90
N ALA A 37 -1.39 -20.78 -0.39
CA ALA A 37 -0.97 -19.58 -1.10
C ALA A 37 -1.38 -18.32 -0.32
N VAL A 38 -0.39 -17.67 0.27
CA VAL A 38 -0.60 -16.51 1.15
C VAL A 38 -0.96 -15.28 0.32
N LEU A 39 -0.44 -15.19 -0.90
CA LEU A 39 -0.66 -14.08 -1.84
C LEU A 39 -2.13 -13.83 -2.22
N PRO A 40 -2.93 -14.82 -2.66
CA PRO A 40 -4.36 -14.60 -2.93
C PRO A 40 -5.17 -14.22 -1.69
N ARG A 41 -4.68 -14.55 -0.48
CA ARG A 41 -5.30 -14.11 0.79
C ARG A 41 -4.87 -12.70 1.18
N LEU A 42 -3.64 -12.32 0.84
CA LEU A 42 -3.07 -11.00 1.12
C LEU A 42 -3.58 -9.96 0.13
N VAL A 43 -3.53 -10.26 -1.17
CA VAL A 43 -3.91 -9.34 -2.24
C VAL A 43 -5.41 -9.49 -2.49
N ARG A 44 -6.21 -8.65 -1.83
CA ARG A 44 -7.67 -8.61 -2.05
C ARG A 44 -8.09 -8.13 -3.43
N ASP A 45 -7.15 -7.59 -4.21
CA ASP A 45 -7.39 -7.04 -5.54
C ASP A 45 -7.09 -8.11 -6.61
N PRO A 46 -8.11 -8.66 -7.28
CA PRO A 46 -7.92 -9.78 -8.21
C PRO A 46 -7.11 -9.39 -9.45
N GLU A 47 -7.17 -8.12 -9.87
CA GLU A 47 -6.37 -7.63 -11.00
C GLU A 47 -4.89 -7.55 -10.65
N ALA A 48 -4.57 -7.04 -9.46
CA ALA A 48 -3.20 -7.03 -8.95
C ALA A 48 -2.65 -8.46 -8.80
N LEU A 49 -3.45 -9.39 -8.26
CA LEU A 49 -3.06 -10.79 -8.13
C LEU A 49 -2.77 -11.44 -9.49
N ALA A 50 -3.65 -11.23 -10.48
CA ALA A 50 -3.45 -11.74 -11.83
C ALA A 50 -2.19 -11.17 -12.47
N ARG A 51 -1.91 -9.88 -12.23
CA ARG A 51 -0.70 -9.21 -12.74
C ARG A 51 0.57 -9.80 -12.13
N ILE A 52 0.59 -10.04 -10.83
CA ILE A 52 1.71 -10.69 -10.14
C ILE A 52 1.89 -12.11 -10.67
N LYS A 53 0.81 -12.90 -10.76
CA LYS A 53 0.86 -14.28 -11.26
C LYS A 53 1.45 -14.35 -12.67
N ARG A 54 1.05 -13.44 -13.58
CA ARG A 54 1.65 -13.35 -14.91
C ARG A 54 3.14 -13.04 -14.86
N MET A 55 3.56 -12.04 -14.08
CA MET A 55 4.98 -11.68 -14.00
C MET A 55 5.84 -12.82 -13.43
N VAL A 56 5.32 -13.58 -12.47
CA VAL A 56 6.06 -14.67 -11.83
C VAL A 56 6.04 -15.94 -12.67
N THR A 57 4.85 -16.38 -13.07
CA THR A 57 4.65 -17.67 -13.76
C THR A 57 4.98 -17.59 -15.25
N GLU A 58 4.62 -16.52 -15.94
CA GLU A 58 4.78 -16.41 -17.41
C GLU A 58 6.09 -15.71 -17.79
N GLU A 59 6.50 -14.66 -17.06
CA GLU A 59 7.75 -13.93 -17.32
C GLU A 59 8.96 -14.47 -16.55
N GLY A 60 8.76 -15.47 -15.66
CA GLY A 60 9.83 -16.09 -14.87
C GLY A 60 10.46 -15.15 -13.83
N GLY A 61 9.71 -14.14 -13.37
CA GLY A 61 10.16 -13.24 -12.32
C GLY A 61 10.05 -13.83 -10.92
N THR A 62 10.95 -13.45 -10.02
CA THR A 62 10.92 -13.82 -8.62
C THR A 62 10.26 -12.70 -7.82
N LEU A 63 9.15 -12.99 -7.13
CA LEU A 63 8.56 -12.02 -6.21
C LEU A 63 9.49 -11.83 -5.01
N ILE A 64 9.94 -10.60 -4.79
CA ILE A 64 10.75 -10.24 -3.62
C ILE A 64 9.88 -10.36 -2.37
N THR A 65 10.42 -10.99 -1.32
CA THR A 65 9.70 -11.28 -0.08
C THR A 65 9.28 -10.04 0.72
N ASP A 66 9.77 -8.85 0.40
CA ASP A 66 9.43 -7.58 1.07
C ASP A 66 8.11 -6.95 0.55
N TYR A 67 7.13 -7.78 0.18
CA TYR A 67 5.82 -7.27 -0.24
C TYR A 67 4.99 -6.84 0.98
N ARG A 68 4.35 -5.66 0.90
CA ARG A 68 3.53 -5.12 1.99
C ARG A 68 2.41 -4.22 1.50
N TYR A 69 1.36 -4.02 2.30
CA TYR A 69 0.48 -2.88 2.06
C TYR A 69 1.18 -1.57 2.43
N GLY A 70 1.35 -0.70 1.45
CA GLY A 70 1.87 0.65 1.61
C GLY A 70 0.80 1.71 1.37
N VAL A 71 1.10 2.94 1.79
CA VAL A 71 0.31 4.11 1.40
C VAL A 71 0.89 4.67 0.12
N TYR A 72 0.00 5.11 -0.76
CA TYR A 72 0.33 5.80 -1.97
C TYR A 72 -0.41 7.13 -2.00
N HIS A 73 0.28 8.19 -2.39
CA HIS A 73 -0.25 9.54 -2.46
C HIS A 73 -0.32 10.00 -3.92
N CYS A 74 -1.42 10.64 -4.30
CA CYS A 74 -1.53 11.29 -5.59
C CYS A 74 -1.05 12.74 -5.49
N PRO A 75 0.01 13.16 -6.18
CA PRO A 75 0.49 14.54 -6.16
C PRO A 75 -0.50 15.53 -6.81
N ALA A 76 -1.36 15.07 -7.72
CA ALA A 76 -2.31 15.93 -8.42
C ALA A 76 -3.57 16.24 -7.61
N CYS A 77 -4.24 15.22 -7.03
CA CYS A 77 -5.49 15.41 -6.30
C CYS A 77 -5.35 15.31 -4.77
N GLY A 78 -4.19 14.92 -4.25
CA GLY A 78 -3.97 14.74 -2.81
C GLY A 78 -4.59 13.48 -2.22
N ALA A 79 -5.18 12.61 -3.05
CA ALA A 79 -5.80 11.38 -2.57
C ALA A 79 -4.77 10.38 -2.06
N PHE A 80 -5.08 9.76 -0.92
CA PHE A 80 -4.28 8.70 -0.33
C PHE A 80 -4.97 7.36 -0.52
N HIS A 81 -4.22 6.38 -1.03
CA HIS A 81 -4.69 5.04 -1.35
C HIS A 81 -3.81 3.99 -0.66
N LYS A 82 -4.46 2.97 -0.07
CA LYS A 82 -3.78 1.76 0.39
C LYS A 82 -3.64 0.81 -0.78
N ARG A 83 -2.41 0.49 -1.19
CA ARG A 83 -2.15 -0.47 -2.27
C ARG A 83 -1.08 -1.48 -1.85
N PHE A 84 -1.08 -2.63 -2.52
CA PHE A 84 -0.12 -3.69 -2.25
C PHE A 84 1.21 -3.35 -2.93
N ALA A 85 2.20 -2.93 -2.16
CA ALA A 85 3.55 -2.71 -2.64
C ALA A 85 4.25 -4.06 -2.77
N TYR A 86 4.73 -4.37 -3.96
CA TYR A 86 5.50 -5.58 -4.23
C TYR A 86 6.58 -5.28 -5.26
N ALA A 87 7.61 -6.11 -5.33
CA ALA A 87 8.62 -6.01 -6.37
C ALA A 87 8.84 -7.40 -6.97
N VAL A 88 8.87 -7.49 -8.29
CA VAL A 88 9.24 -8.70 -9.01
C VAL A 88 10.61 -8.49 -9.63
N GLU A 89 11.57 -9.33 -9.28
CA GLU A 89 12.90 -9.34 -9.87
C GLU A 89 12.91 -10.28 -11.08
N LYS A 90 13.23 -9.75 -12.26
CA LYS A 90 13.40 -10.54 -13.49
C LYS A 90 14.75 -11.25 -13.50
N ALA A 91 14.90 -12.25 -14.37
CA ALA A 91 16.16 -13.00 -14.53
C ALA A 91 17.39 -12.13 -14.85
N ASP A 92 17.18 -10.94 -15.45
CA ASP A 92 18.23 -9.95 -15.74
C ASP A 92 18.62 -9.11 -14.50
N GLY A 93 18.02 -9.37 -13.33
CA GLY A 93 18.20 -8.58 -12.10
C GLY A 93 17.39 -7.28 -12.06
N GLN A 94 16.63 -6.98 -13.12
CA GLN A 94 15.74 -5.81 -13.15
C GLN A 94 14.54 -6.02 -12.24
N LYS A 95 14.29 -5.06 -11.35
CA LYS A 95 13.13 -5.07 -10.44
C LYS A 95 12.00 -4.25 -11.05
N THR A 96 10.85 -4.88 -11.20
CA THR A 96 9.61 -4.23 -11.62
C THR A 96 8.70 -4.05 -10.41
N MET A 97 8.31 -2.80 -10.16
CA MET A 97 7.34 -2.43 -9.14
C MET A 97 5.98 -2.14 -9.81
N PRO A 98 4.87 -2.32 -9.09
CA PRO A 98 3.57 -1.94 -9.60
C PRO A 98 3.45 -0.42 -9.75
N GLU A 99 3.08 0.02 -10.93
CA GLU A 99 2.52 1.36 -11.14
C GLU A 99 1.04 1.33 -10.80
N TYR A 100 0.59 2.29 -9.99
CA TYR A 100 -0.81 2.50 -9.65
C TYR A 100 -1.23 3.87 -10.15
N ILE A 101 -2.39 3.94 -10.80
CA ILE A 101 -2.93 5.18 -11.35
C ILE A 101 -4.08 5.62 -10.45
N CYS A 102 -4.09 6.89 -10.09
CA CYS A 102 -5.17 7.51 -9.33
C CYS A 102 -6.42 7.66 -10.22
N GLU A 103 -7.58 7.80 -9.61
CA GLU A 103 -8.84 8.05 -10.35
C GLU A 103 -8.80 9.35 -11.17
N CYS A 104 -7.93 10.30 -10.83
CA CYS A 104 -7.71 11.52 -11.59
C CYS A 104 -6.79 11.33 -12.83
N GLY A 105 -6.21 10.14 -13.01
CA GLY A 105 -5.30 9.81 -14.12
C GLY A 105 -3.81 10.01 -13.82
N GLU A 106 -3.45 10.55 -12.65
CA GLU A 106 -2.05 10.75 -12.24
C GLU A 106 -1.45 9.48 -11.62
N THR A 107 -0.16 9.27 -11.81
CA THR A 107 0.55 8.15 -11.18
C THR A 107 0.66 8.36 -9.67
N LEU A 108 0.30 7.32 -8.91
CA LEU A 108 0.41 7.32 -7.46
C LEU A 108 1.87 7.08 -7.02
N GLU A 109 2.34 7.90 -6.10
CA GLU A 109 3.68 7.80 -5.53
C GLU A 109 3.62 7.01 -4.22
N ALA A 110 4.51 6.02 -4.07
CA ALA A 110 4.65 5.31 -2.80
C ALA A 110 5.19 6.26 -1.74
N VAL A 111 4.53 6.34 -0.60
CA VAL A 111 4.96 7.17 0.52
C VAL A 111 5.34 6.31 1.71
N ASP A 112 6.45 6.67 2.34
CA ASP A 112 6.90 5.99 3.54
C ASP A 112 6.25 6.64 4.78
N PRO A 113 5.47 5.88 5.57
CA PRO A 113 4.72 6.43 6.71
C PRO A 113 5.63 6.95 7.83
N ASP A 114 6.89 6.53 7.88
CA ASP A 114 7.85 7.01 8.89
C ASP A 114 8.47 8.36 8.49
N THR A 115 8.52 8.69 7.20
CA THR A 115 9.21 9.90 6.70
C THR A 115 8.33 10.88 5.94
N ILE A 116 7.07 10.55 5.68
CA ILE A 116 6.15 11.39 4.92
C ILE A 116 5.93 12.75 5.59
N ASP A 117 6.11 13.81 4.81
CA ASP A 117 5.77 15.18 5.23
C ASP A 117 4.32 15.50 4.83
N LEU A 118 3.38 15.24 5.74
CA LEU A 118 1.96 15.52 5.50
C LEU A 118 1.67 17.01 5.29
N THR A 119 2.52 17.91 5.80
CA THR A 119 2.34 19.35 5.59
C THR A 119 2.62 19.80 4.16
N ALA A 120 3.34 19.00 3.37
CA ALA A 120 3.53 19.23 1.94
C ALA A 120 2.38 18.65 1.08
N CYS A 121 1.62 17.69 1.63
CA CYS A 121 0.53 17.00 0.94
C CYS A 121 -0.74 17.84 0.86
N ILE A 122 -1.43 17.72 -0.27
CA ILE A 122 -2.70 18.42 -0.52
C ILE A 122 -3.82 17.61 0.13
N CYS A 123 -4.72 18.26 0.87
CA CYS A 123 -5.92 17.61 1.35
C CYS A 123 -6.87 17.27 0.19
N PRO A 124 -7.32 16.02 0.04
CA PRO A 124 -8.19 15.63 -1.07
C PRO A 124 -9.59 16.25 -1.01
N GLU A 125 -10.04 16.67 0.17
CA GLU A 125 -11.38 17.26 0.37
C GLU A 125 -11.38 18.79 0.20
N CYS A 126 -10.38 19.48 0.75
CA CYS A 126 -10.37 20.95 0.79
C CYS A 126 -9.23 21.61 -0.01
N GLY A 127 -8.32 20.83 -0.58
CA GLY A 127 -7.20 21.31 -1.40
C GLY A 127 -6.08 22.01 -0.61
N GLU A 128 -6.18 22.15 0.71
CA GLU A 128 -5.13 22.80 1.49
C GLU A 128 -4.04 21.86 1.98
N LYS A 129 -2.85 22.41 2.16
CA LYS A 129 -1.69 21.75 2.72
C LYS A 129 -1.65 21.87 4.24
N GLN A 130 -2.69 21.35 4.89
CA GLN A 130 -2.85 21.35 6.34
C GLN A 130 -3.12 19.94 6.90
N LEU A 131 -2.58 18.93 6.23
CA LEU A 131 -2.63 17.56 6.74
C LEU A 131 -1.59 17.38 7.85
N TYR A 132 -1.94 16.58 8.84
CA TYR A 132 -1.06 16.19 9.94
C TYR A 132 -1.29 14.72 10.31
N GLU A 133 -0.28 14.12 10.93
CA GLU A 133 -0.40 12.76 11.45
C GLU A 133 -1.29 12.82 12.70
N ALA A 134 -2.45 12.19 12.62
CA ALA A 134 -3.34 12.01 13.75
C ALA A 134 -2.89 10.82 14.60
N VAL A 135 -3.29 10.80 15.87
CA VAL A 135 -3.17 9.59 16.68
C VAL A 135 -4.26 8.64 16.20
N SER A 136 -3.88 7.49 15.64
CA SER A 136 -4.89 6.52 15.22
C SER A 136 -5.72 6.11 16.43
N ALA A 137 -7.05 6.24 16.32
CA ALA A 137 -7.96 5.95 17.43
C ALA A 137 -8.04 4.45 17.77
N PHE A 138 -7.40 3.59 16.96
CA PHE A 138 -7.41 2.16 17.12
C PHE A 138 -6.27 1.69 18.02
N SER A 139 -6.64 1.28 19.23
CA SER A 139 -5.82 0.39 20.05
C SER A 139 -5.94 -1.04 19.48
N PRO A 140 -4.85 -1.81 19.31
CA PRO A 140 -4.90 -3.21 18.86
C PRO A 140 -5.55 -4.19 19.86
N LEU A 141 -6.40 -3.70 20.78
CA LEU A 141 -7.04 -4.46 21.85
C LEU A 141 -8.57 -4.52 21.75
N ASP A 142 -9.20 -3.89 20.75
CA ASP A 142 -10.65 -3.98 20.54
C ASP A 142 -10.96 -5.03 19.46
N GLY A 143 -10.89 -6.30 19.85
CA GLY A 143 -11.14 -7.43 18.95
C GLY A 143 -10.94 -8.81 19.57
N GLU A 144 -11.21 -8.96 20.87
CA GLU A 144 -11.55 -10.25 21.47
C GLU A 144 -13.03 -10.20 21.84
N ASP A 145 -13.87 -10.85 21.02
CA ASP A 145 -15.09 -11.55 21.45
C ASP A 145 -15.33 -12.76 20.52
#